data_AF-A0A254Q9U9-F1
#
_entry.id   AF-A0A254Q9U9-F1
#
_cell.length_a   1.000
_cell.length_b   1.000
_cell.length_c   1.000
_cell.angle_alpha   90.00
_cell.angle_beta   90.00
_cell.angle_gamma   90.00
#
_symmetry.space_group_name_H-M   'P 1'
#
loop_
_entity.id
_entity.type
_entity.pdbx_description
1 polymer ?
#
loop_
_entity_poly.entity_id
_entity_poly.type
_entity_poly.pdbx_seq_one_letter_code
_entity_poly.pdbx_strand_id
1 'polypeptide(L)'
;MKQFFFAFFSVLLSIDTIAAVIVQSPTSSREEYNAFIKSHAEAVSYVRYFTDKLQSNSHQEDLLYKIAERLDASPKEILLQLRTIESGAALSATSINFIYDLSNKLQERSEFKNNTELKTLQCKVRGLLSVPLETCAKVKVDIQAITRQWPTTDTLLIESVPYDLTTGISLEISSEAAYQFTLLSNTHKAILFRGTFVQLMQQHFVPEPMVSGTCDAFSAAIDDFTIASNGLIFFNPNCTKSIKTPQTESHFIQWVEKNKYWVYPAGVLLIGGAGAYALKDKKIVVTKP
;
A
#
# COMPACT_ATOMS: atom_id res chain seq x y z
N MET A 1 16.39 16.13 -37.79
CA MET A 1 15.54 14.91 -37.79
C MET A 1 16.11 13.74 -36.98
N LYS A 2 17.43 13.57 -36.80
CA LYS A 2 18.00 12.46 -35.98
C LYS A 2 17.87 12.61 -34.46
N GLN A 3 17.75 13.84 -33.93
CA GLN A 3 17.66 14.08 -32.47
C GLN A 3 16.26 13.86 -31.87
N PHE A 4 15.20 14.01 -32.66
CA PHE A 4 13.82 13.74 -32.20
C PHE A 4 13.55 12.25 -31.97
N PHE A 5 14.19 11.37 -32.75
CA PHE A 5 14.06 9.92 -32.59
C PHE A 5 14.73 9.39 -31.32
N PHE A 6 15.83 10.01 -30.88
CA PHE A 6 16.50 9.63 -29.63
C PHE A 6 15.68 10.03 -28.40
N ALA A 7 15.08 11.22 -28.39
CA ALA A 7 14.20 11.64 -27.30
C ALA A 7 12.93 10.78 -27.19
N PHE A 8 12.39 10.31 -28.32
CA PHE A 8 11.22 9.42 -28.34
C PHE A 8 11.57 8.00 -27.87
N PHE A 9 12.77 7.48 -28.19
CA PHE A 9 13.25 6.19 -27.69
C PHE A 9 13.61 6.21 -26.19
N SER A 10 14.11 7.34 -25.67
CA SER A 10 14.38 7.49 -24.23
C SER A 10 13.11 7.43 -23.39
N VAL A 11 11.99 7.95 -23.89
CA VAL A 11 10.68 7.89 -23.22
C VAL A 11 10.03 6.51 -23.33
N LEU A 12 10.37 5.73 -24.37
CA LEU A 12 9.91 4.34 -24.53
C LEU A 12 10.74 3.33 -23.72
N LEU A 13 11.96 3.69 -23.29
CA LEU A 13 12.79 2.86 -22.40
C LEU A 13 12.50 3.09 -20.91
N SER A 14 11.68 4.09 -20.57
CA SER A 14 11.11 4.29 -19.24
C SER A 14 9.70 3.71 -19.14
N ILE A 15 9.45 2.54 -19.75
CA ILE A 15 8.36 1.70 -19.27
C ILE A 15 8.90 1.10 -17.97
N ASP A 16 8.60 1.74 -16.85
CA ASP A 16 8.71 1.11 -15.55
C ASP A 16 7.96 -0.22 -15.66
N THR A 17 8.72 -1.31 -15.80
CA THR A 17 8.17 -2.65 -15.75
C THR A 17 7.50 -2.74 -14.39
N ILE A 18 6.16 -2.79 -14.38
CA ILE A 18 5.37 -2.98 -13.17
C ILE A 18 5.90 -4.24 -12.51
N ALA A 19 6.69 -4.07 -11.44
CA ALA A 19 7.33 -5.18 -10.78
C ALA A 19 6.25 -6.14 -10.27
N ALA A 20 6.41 -7.43 -10.53
CA ALA A 20 5.44 -8.42 -10.09
C ALA A 20 5.47 -8.51 -8.57
N VAL A 21 4.35 -8.20 -7.90
CA VAL A 21 4.26 -8.32 -6.44
C VAL A 21 4.10 -9.79 -6.08
N ILE A 22 5.03 -10.33 -5.29
CA ILE A 22 5.01 -11.74 -4.88
C ILE A 22 4.61 -11.85 -3.41
N VAL A 23 3.46 -12.49 -3.20
CA VAL A 23 2.95 -12.90 -1.89
C VAL A 23 3.48 -14.29 -1.54
N GLN A 24 3.92 -14.47 -0.31
CA GLN A 24 4.40 -15.75 0.19
C GLN A 24 3.21 -16.58 0.70
N SER A 25 3.08 -17.84 0.30
CA SER A 25 2.14 -18.75 0.96
C SER A 25 2.60 -19.06 2.39
N PRO A 26 1.71 -19.09 3.41
CA PRO A 26 2.08 -19.43 4.78
C PRO A 26 2.76 -20.80 4.95
N THR A 27 2.54 -21.72 4.01
CA THR A 27 3.14 -23.07 4.00
C THR A 27 4.52 -23.15 3.34
N SER A 28 4.99 -22.06 2.74
CA SER A 28 6.28 -22.01 2.03
C SER A 28 7.46 -21.71 2.96
N SER A 29 8.67 -22.15 2.59
CA SER A 29 9.90 -21.78 3.31
C SER A 29 10.22 -20.30 3.11
N ARG A 30 10.54 -19.61 4.22
CA ARG A 30 11.00 -18.22 4.21
C ARG A 30 12.37 -18.09 3.54
N GLU A 31 13.27 -19.05 3.75
CA GLU A 31 14.60 -19.07 3.15
C GLU A 31 14.51 -19.17 1.63
N GLU A 32 13.68 -20.10 1.13
CA GLU A 32 13.45 -20.29 -0.31
C GLU A 32 12.78 -19.08 -0.94
N TYR A 33 11.78 -18.49 -0.26
CA TYR A 33 11.14 -17.25 -0.72
C TYR A 33 12.15 -16.10 -0.85
N ASN A 34 12.97 -15.88 0.18
CA ASN A 34 13.98 -14.83 0.16
C ASN A 34 15.03 -15.06 -0.94
N ALA A 35 15.43 -16.30 -1.18
CA ALA A 35 16.32 -16.65 -2.30
C ALA A 35 15.65 -16.38 -3.65
N PHE A 36 14.37 -16.72 -3.80
CA PHE A 36 13.58 -16.48 -5.01
C PHE A 36 13.48 -14.99 -5.34
N ILE A 37 13.13 -14.14 -4.38
CA ILE A 37 13.03 -12.68 -4.58
C ILE A 37 14.39 -12.09 -4.98
N LYS A 38 15.50 -12.58 -4.41
CA LYS A 38 16.84 -12.10 -4.76
C LYS A 38 17.27 -12.49 -6.17
N SER A 39 16.80 -13.63 -6.69
CA SER A 39 17.16 -14.09 -8.04
C SER A 39 16.27 -13.53 -9.15
N HIS A 40 15.12 -12.93 -8.81
CA HIS A 40 14.16 -12.34 -9.76
C HIS A 40 14.04 -10.83 -9.51
N ALA A 41 14.91 -10.05 -10.15
CA ALA A 41 14.99 -8.59 -9.95
C ALA A 41 13.73 -7.83 -10.40
N GLU A 42 12.94 -8.43 -11.28
CA GLU A 42 11.64 -7.96 -11.76
C GLU A 42 10.50 -8.14 -10.74
N ALA A 43 10.74 -8.87 -9.65
CA ALA A 43 9.77 -9.15 -8.61
C ALA A 43 10.03 -8.33 -7.35
N VAL A 44 8.95 -7.95 -6.66
CA VAL A 44 9.01 -7.27 -5.37
C VAL A 44 8.20 -8.04 -4.34
N SER A 45 8.71 -8.11 -3.11
CA SER A 45 7.97 -8.70 -2.01
C SER A 45 6.76 -7.85 -1.63
N TYR A 46 5.73 -8.46 -1.06
CA TYR A 46 4.56 -7.74 -0.57
C TYR A 46 4.94 -6.65 0.45
N VAL A 47 5.82 -6.96 1.39
CA VAL A 47 6.31 -6.00 2.40
C VAL A 47 6.95 -4.78 1.73
N ARG A 48 7.78 -4.98 0.70
CA ARG A 48 8.43 -3.90 -0.04
C ARG A 48 7.39 -3.06 -0.80
N TYR A 49 6.51 -3.71 -1.55
CA TYR A 49 5.44 -3.02 -2.28
C TYR A 49 4.59 -2.15 -1.35
N PHE A 50 4.18 -2.68 -0.19
CA PHE A 50 3.36 -1.94 0.76
C PHE A 50 4.11 -0.74 1.36
N THR A 51 5.40 -0.91 1.65
CA THR A 51 6.27 0.18 2.14
C THR A 51 6.39 1.29 1.09
N ASP A 52 6.69 0.95 -0.16
CA ASP A 52 6.84 1.91 -1.26
C ASP A 52 5.51 2.65 -1.53
N LYS A 53 4.38 1.93 -1.43
CA LYS A 53 3.02 2.51 -1.52
C LYS A 53 2.74 3.52 -0.41
N LEU A 54 3.18 3.26 0.83
CA LEU A 54 3.01 4.22 1.93
C LEU A 54 3.96 5.43 1.82
N GLN A 55 5.11 5.27 1.17
CA GLN A 55 6.03 6.38 0.92
C GLN A 55 5.55 7.31 -0.18
N SER A 56 4.71 6.83 -1.10
CA SER A 56 4.13 7.63 -2.19
C SER A 56 2.74 8.17 -1.80
N ASN A 57 2.67 9.44 -1.39
CA ASN A 57 1.41 10.10 -1.07
C ASN A 57 1.36 11.52 -1.63
N SER A 58 0.96 11.64 -2.90
CA SER A 58 0.91 12.92 -3.61
C SER A 58 0.00 13.95 -2.93
N HIS A 59 -1.10 13.50 -2.32
CA HIS A 59 -1.99 14.41 -1.59
C HIS A 59 -1.32 15.02 -0.36
N GLN A 60 -0.54 14.22 0.37
CA GLN A 60 0.23 14.69 1.52
C GLN A 60 1.32 15.67 1.07
N GLU A 61 2.02 15.37 -0.02
CA GLU A 61 3.03 16.25 -0.62
C GLU A 61 2.43 17.59 -1.06
N ASP A 62 1.29 17.59 -1.75
CA ASP A 62 0.58 18.81 -2.16
C ASP A 62 0.23 19.72 -0.96
N LEU A 63 -0.17 19.12 0.17
CA LEU A 63 -0.46 19.87 1.39
C LEU A 63 0.80 20.46 2.00
N LEU A 64 1.92 19.72 2.01
CA LEU A 64 3.20 20.22 2.51
C LEU A 64 3.71 21.39 1.67
N TYR A 65 3.60 21.30 0.34
CA TYR A 65 3.96 22.41 -0.55
C TYR A 65 3.14 23.66 -0.26
N LYS A 66 1.83 23.53 -0.02
CA LYS A 66 0.97 24.68 0.36
C LYS A 66 1.40 25.33 1.68
N ILE A 67 1.83 24.54 2.66
CA ILE A 67 2.39 25.07 3.91
C ILE A 67 3.70 25.82 3.61
N ALA A 68 4.57 25.25 2.77
CA ALA A 68 5.85 25.85 2.39
C ALA A 68 5.70 27.20 1.68
N GLU A 69 4.69 27.34 0.82
CA GLU A 69 4.39 28.58 0.10
C GLU A 69 3.84 29.69 1.01
N ARG A 70 3.25 29.33 2.16
CA ARG A 70 2.53 30.24 3.06
C ARG A 70 3.05 30.17 4.48
N LEU A 71 4.38 30.20 4.64
CA LEU A 71 5.00 30.19 5.97
C LEU A 71 4.65 31.42 6.82
N ASP A 72 4.26 32.51 6.18
CA ASP A 72 3.77 33.76 6.78
C ASP A 72 2.28 33.70 7.21
N ALA A 73 1.58 32.61 6.90
CA ALA A 73 0.20 32.41 7.34
C ALA A 73 0.05 32.40 8.86
N SER A 74 -1.20 32.59 9.31
CA SER A 74 -1.51 32.60 10.74
C SER A 74 -1.15 31.26 11.41
N PRO A 75 -0.70 31.25 12.68
CA PRO A 75 -0.37 30.01 13.36
C PRO A 75 -1.48 28.97 13.37
N LYS A 76 -2.72 29.41 13.47
CA LYS A 76 -3.90 28.54 13.45
C LYS A 76 -4.07 27.83 12.11
N GLU A 77 -3.80 28.51 11.00
CA GLU A 77 -3.92 27.93 9.66
C GLU A 77 -2.84 26.87 9.41
N ILE A 78 -1.59 27.17 9.77
CA ILE A 78 -0.47 26.23 9.64
C ILE A 78 -0.74 24.95 10.47
N LEU A 79 -1.13 25.10 11.74
CA LEU A 79 -1.45 23.96 12.61
C LEU A 79 -2.63 23.14 12.07
N LEU A 80 -3.66 23.81 11.52
CA LEU A 80 -4.79 23.10 10.93
C LEU A 80 -4.34 22.21 9.75
N GLN A 81 -3.50 22.73 8.85
CA GLN A 81 -2.98 21.96 7.72
C GLN A 81 -2.09 20.79 8.19
N LEU A 82 -1.26 21.00 9.22
CA LEU A 82 -0.45 19.94 9.82
C LEU A 82 -1.31 18.83 10.44
N ARG A 83 -2.41 19.19 11.13
CA ARG A 83 -3.39 18.18 11.61
C ARG A 83 -4.02 17.41 10.47
N THR A 84 -4.37 18.07 9.37
CA THR A 84 -4.95 17.40 8.20
C THR A 84 -3.97 16.38 7.65
N ILE A 85 -2.70 16.75 7.48
CA ILE A 85 -1.62 15.87 7.04
C ILE A 85 -1.45 14.67 7.98
N GLU A 86 -1.40 14.91 9.29
CA GLU A 86 -1.25 13.84 10.28
C GLU A 86 -2.48 12.92 10.32
N SER A 87 -3.68 13.48 10.23
CA SER A 87 -4.94 12.73 10.33
C SER A 87 -5.27 11.90 9.08
N GLY A 88 -4.81 12.31 7.90
CA GLY A 88 -5.22 11.69 6.63
C GLY A 88 -4.60 10.31 6.34
N ALA A 89 -3.30 10.14 6.58
CA ALA A 89 -2.57 8.91 6.26
C ALA A 89 -1.25 8.84 7.06
N ALA A 90 -0.56 7.71 6.96
CA ALA A 90 0.81 7.60 7.45
C ALA A 90 1.70 8.71 6.86
N LEU A 91 2.60 9.27 7.66
CA LEU A 91 3.60 10.24 7.20
C LEU A 91 4.62 9.54 6.29
N SER A 92 4.76 10.01 5.05
CA SER A 92 5.84 9.59 4.15
C SER A 92 7.21 10.03 4.67
N ALA A 93 8.30 9.43 4.19
CA ALA A 93 9.65 9.84 4.55
C ALA A 93 9.92 11.32 4.25
N THR A 94 9.42 11.83 3.11
CA THR A 94 9.51 13.25 2.75
C THR A 94 8.72 14.11 3.74
N SER A 95 7.52 13.69 4.11
CA SER A 95 6.68 14.39 5.10
C SER A 95 7.35 14.48 6.46
N ILE A 96 7.98 13.39 6.93
CA ILE A 96 8.70 13.36 8.21
C ILE A 96 9.84 14.38 8.21
N ASN A 97 10.68 14.39 7.16
CA ASN A 97 11.80 15.34 7.04
C ASN A 97 11.31 16.78 6.95
N PHE A 98 10.31 17.05 6.09
CA PHE A 98 9.77 18.39 5.93
C PHE A 98 9.17 18.92 7.24
N ILE A 99 8.37 18.11 7.93
CA ILE A 99 7.75 18.49 9.20
C ILE A 99 8.82 18.72 10.28
N TYR A 100 9.90 17.93 10.29
CA TYR A 100 11.02 18.16 11.18
C TYR A 100 11.64 19.54 10.96
N ASP A 101 12.02 19.86 9.72
CA ASP A 101 12.63 21.15 9.37
C ASP A 101 11.68 22.33 9.61
N LEU A 102 10.42 22.17 9.20
CA LEU A 102 9.37 23.16 9.41
C LEU A 102 9.17 23.42 10.91
N SER A 103 9.06 22.38 11.73
CA SER A 103 8.80 22.53 13.16
C SER A 103 9.96 23.23 13.88
N ASN A 104 11.21 22.92 13.50
CA ASN A 104 12.39 23.62 14.00
C ASN A 104 12.32 25.13 13.65
N LYS A 105 12.02 25.45 12.40
CA LYS A 105 11.91 26.85 11.93
C LYS A 105 10.75 27.61 12.57
N LEU A 106 9.60 26.94 12.75
CA LEU A 106 8.43 27.57 13.38
C LEU A 106 8.68 27.85 14.86
N GLN A 107 9.40 26.99 15.58
CA GLN A 107 9.71 27.21 17.01
C GLN A 107 10.56 28.45 17.28
N GLU A 108 11.32 28.93 16.30
CA GLU A 108 12.06 30.20 16.40
C GLU A 108 11.14 31.42 16.43
N ARG A 109 9.90 31.29 15.92
CA ARG A 109 8.89 32.35 15.96
C ARG A 109 8.25 32.44 17.33
N SER A 110 8.15 33.67 17.86
CA SER A 110 7.53 33.96 19.16
C SER A 110 6.12 33.40 19.32
N GLU A 111 5.34 33.38 18.24
CA GLU A 111 3.96 32.90 18.19
C GLU A 111 3.83 31.37 18.42
N PHE A 112 4.89 30.61 18.17
CA PHE A 112 4.90 29.14 18.24
C PHE A 112 5.80 28.56 19.33
N LYS A 113 6.63 29.40 19.98
CA LYS A 113 7.66 28.97 20.94
C LYS A 113 7.16 28.03 22.05
N ASN A 114 5.91 28.20 22.50
CA ASN A 114 5.31 27.39 23.56
C ASN A 114 4.10 26.57 23.07
N ASN A 115 3.99 26.35 21.76
CA ASN A 115 2.88 25.59 21.20
C ASN A 115 3.07 24.08 21.45
N THR A 116 2.19 23.50 22.27
CA THR A 116 2.27 22.10 22.68
C THR A 116 2.11 21.13 21.53
N GLU A 117 1.21 21.43 20.60
CA GLU A 117 0.95 20.59 19.44
C GLU A 117 2.15 20.53 18.48
N LEU A 118 2.75 21.69 18.19
CA LEU A 118 3.96 21.75 17.38
C LEU A 118 5.12 21.01 18.06
N LYS A 119 5.23 21.11 19.39
CA LYS A 119 6.19 20.34 20.17
C LYS A 119 5.94 18.83 20.04
N THR A 120 4.69 18.37 20.21
CA THR A 120 4.35 16.95 20.06
C THR A 120 4.65 16.43 18.65
N LEU A 121 4.34 17.22 17.62
CA LEU A 121 4.64 16.87 16.23
C LEU A 121 6.15 16.80 15.97
N GLN A 122 6.92 17.77 16.49
CA GLN A 122 8.38 17.73 16.41
C GLN A 122 8.95 16.50 17.12
N CYS A 123 8.45 16.17 18.32
CA CYS A 123 8.84 14.98 19.06
C CYS A 123 8.55 13.68 18.29
N LYS A 124 7.40 13.61 17.61
CA LYS A 124 7.00 12.50 16.75
C LYS A 124 8.04 12.26 15.64
N VAL A 125 8.33 13.29 14.84
CA VAL A 125 9.23 13.16 13.68
C VAL A 125 10.69 12.96 14.08
N ARG A 126 11.15 13.56 15.19
CA ARG A 126 12.51 13.33 15.73
C ARG A 126 12.75 11.85 16.05
N GLY A 127 11.79 11.20 16.69
CA GLY A 127 11.89 9.78 17.02
C GLY A 127 12.00 8.90 15.77
N LEU A 128 11.24 9.22 14.73
CA LEU A 128 11.28 8.51 13.45
C LEU A 128 12.58 8.73 12.67
N LEU A 129 13.21 9.89 12.83
CA LEU A 129 14.51 10.23 12.23
C LEU A 129 15.71 9.75 13.05
N SER A 130 15.49 9.02 14.16
CA SER A 130 16.55 8.61 15.10
C SER A 130 17.37 9.80 15.66
N VAL A 131 16.75 10.97 15.76
CA VAL A 131 17.34 12.18 16.35
C VAL A 131 17.07 12.18 17.85
N PRO A 132 18.01 12.62 18.72
CA PRO A 132 17.82 12.63 20.16
C PRO A 132 16.52 13.30 20.62
N LEU A 133 15.81 12.66 21.55
CA LEU A 133 14.50 13.08 22.09
C LEU A 133 14.62 13.84 23.43
N GLU A 134 15.63 14.70 23.58
CA GLU A 134 16.00 15.32 24.88
C GLU A 134 14.86 16.05 25.60
N THR A 135 13.91 16.64 24.85
CA THR A 135 12.79 17.44 25.39
C THR A 135 11.44 16.71 25.37
N CYS A 136 11.43 15.44 24.96
CA CYS A 136 10.23 14.66 24.68
C CYS A 136 10.18 13.44 25.61
N ALA A 137 9.02 13.10 26.16
CA ALA A 137 8.87 11.80 26.78
C ALA A 137 9.04 10.71 25.69
N LYS A 138 9.81 9.68 26.01
CA LYS A 138 10.22 8.62 25.09
C LYS A 138 9.84 7.24 25.63
N VAL A 139 9.54 6.34 24.70
CA VAL A 139 9.29 4.93 24.97
C VAL A 139 10.18 4.08 24.06
N LYS A 140 10.76 3.03 24.63
CA LYS A 140 11.50 2.04 23.86
C LYS A 140 10.52 1.10 23.16
N VAL A 141 10.65 0.96 21.85
CA VAL A 141 9.93 -0.03 21.06
C VAL A 141 10.62 -1.37 21.27
N ASP A 142 10.01 -2.22 22.10
CA ASP A 142 10.53 -3.56 22.37
C ASP A 142 10.17 -4.52 21.24
N ILE A 143 11.11 -4.69 20.31
CA ILE A 143 11.00 -5.61 19.18
C ILE A 143 10.72 -7.04 19.64
N GLN A 144 11.31 -7.49 20.75
CA GLN A 144 11.06 -8.85 21.24
C GLN A 144 9.63 -9.01 21.74
N ALA A 145 9.07 -7.98 22.38
CA ALA A 145 7.69 -8.02 22.81
C ALA A 145 6.73 -8.06 21.61
N ILE A 146 7.01 -7.29 20.55
CA ILE A 146 6.24 -7.33 19.29
C ILE A 146 6.31 -8.72 18.66
N THR A 147 7.50 -9.30 18.50
CA THR A 147 7.67 -10.63 17.89
C THR A 147 7.01 -11.73 18.74
N ARG A 148 6.99 -11.62 20.07
CA ARG A 148 6.27 -12.58 20.92
C ARG A 148 4.75 -12.45 20.78
N GLN A 149 4.22 -11.23 20.66
CA GLN A 149 2.79 -10.97 20.54
C GLN A 149 2.25 -11.28 19.14
N TRP A 150 3.03 -11.01 18.09
CA TRP A 150 2.70 -11.26 16.69
C TRP A 150 3.83 -11.96 15.96
N PRO A 151 4.02 -13.28 16.17
CA PRO A 151 5.16 -14.04 15.67
C PRO A 151 5.22 -14.18 14.14
N THR A 152 4.11 -13.92 13.45
CA THR A 152 4.06 -13.93 11.99
C THR A 152 4.51 -12.63 11.35
N THR A 153 4.76 -11.57 12.14
CA THR A 153 5.19 -10.26 11.64
C THR A 153 6.68 -10.25 11.35
N ASP A 154 7.06 -9.81 10.15
CA ASP A 154 8.45 -9.67 9.72
C ASP A 154 8.95 -8.23 9.87
N THR A 155 8.06 -7.26 9.68
CA THR A 155 8.41 -5.84 9.61
C THR A 155 7.36 -5.02 10.34
N LEU A 156 7.81 -4.10 11.19
CA LEU A 156 6.99 -3.05 11.74
C LEU A 156 7.20 -1.78 10.93
N LEU A 157 6.14 -1.19 10.40
CA LEU A 157 6.18 0.19 9.94
C LEU A 157 5.66 1.10 11.04
N ILE A 158 6.38 2.19 11.31
CA ILE A 158 5.88 3.31 12.09
C ILE A 158 5.79 4.50 11.16
N GLU A 159 4.56 4.97 10.93
CA GLU A 159 4.21 5.78 9.77
C GLU A 159 4.57 5.02 8.47
N SER A 160 5.51 5.53 7.67
CA SER A 160 6.06 4.85 6.49
C SER A 160 7.49 4.31 6.69
N VAL A 161 8.04 4.42 7.91
CA VAL A 161 9.44 4.03 8.19
C VAL A 161 9.50 2.54 8.56
N PRO A 162 10.23 1.71 7.79
CA PRO A 162 10.31 0.28 8.05
C PRO A 162 11.36 -0.07 9.11
N TYR A 163 10.99 -0.99 10.01
CA TYR A 163 11.85 -1.59 11.00
C TYR A 163 11.77 -3.12 10.88
N ASP A 164 12.88 -3.73 10.48
CA ASP A 164 13.00 -5.18 10.36
C ASP A 164 13.11 -5.81 11.75
N LEU A 165 12.10 -6.60 12.13
CA LEU A 165 12.01 -7.23 13.45
C LEU A 165 13.04 -8.35 13.63
N THR A 166 13.70 -8.80 12.57
CA THR A 166 14.74 -9.85 12.63
C THR A 166 16.11 -9.33 13.04
N THR A 167 16.36 -8.02 12.87
CA THR A 167 17.69 -7.41 13.08
C THR A 167 17.97 -7.01 14.53
N GLY A 168 16.95 -7.05 15.41
CA GLY A 168 17.11 -6.75 16.84
C GLY A 168 17.45 -5.28 17.16
N ILE A 169 17.18 -4.35 16.24
CA ILE A 169 17.43 -2.92 16.45
C ILE A 169 16.53 -2.38 17.57
N SER A 170 17.12 -1.65 18.52
CA SER A 170 16.38 -0.94 19.56
C SER A 170 16.01 0.46 19.08
N LEU A 171 14.72 0.77 19.02
CA LEU A 171 14.20 2.07 18.63
C LEU A 171 13.60 2.82 19.83
N GLU A 172 13.84 4.12 19.93
CA GLU A 172 13.15 5.01 20.86
C GLU A 172 12.27 5.99 20.07
N ILE A 173 10.98 6.04 20.40
CA ILE A 173 10.03 7.00 19.82
C ILE A 173 9.40 7.85 20.91
N SER A 174 8.80 8.99 20.55
CA SER A 174 8.09 9.79 21.53
C SER A 174 6.82 9.09 22.02
N SER A 175 6.61 9.04 23.34
CA SER A 175 5.40 8.48 23.95
C SER A 175 4.21 9.46 23.96
N GLU A 176 4.45 10.72 23.64
CA GLU A 176 3.45 11.80 23.65
C GLU A 176 2.63 11.84 22.35
N ALA A 177 3.14 11.22 21.29
CA ALA A 177 2.53 11.24 19.97
C ALA A 177 1.81 9.93 19.63
N ALA A 178 0.74 10.04 18.86
CA ALA A 178 0.12 8.90 18.20
C ALA A 178 0.80 8.65 16.85
N TYR A 179 0.98 7.38 16.48
CA TYR A 179 1.56 6.96 15.22
C TYR A 179 0.58 6.04 14.48
N GLN A 180 0.74 5.96 13.16
CA GLN A 180 0.20 4.85 12.39
C GLN A 180 1.20 3.69 12.43
N PHE A 181 0.87 2.64 13.17
CA PHE A 181 1.62 1.39 13.19
C PHE A 181 1.06 0.43 12.16
N THR A 182 1.94 -0.22 11.39
CA THR A 182 1.56 -1.30 10.48
C THR A 182 2.41 -2.53 10.76
N LEU A 183 1.80 -3.64 11.16
CA LEU A 183 2.47 -4.94 11.25
C LEU A 183 2.37 -5.62 9.88
N LEU A 184 3.51 -5.92 9.29
CA LEU A 184 3.62 -6.49 7.95
C LEU A 184 4.37 -7.83 7.94
N SER A 185 3.94 -8.70 7.04
CA SER A 185 4.61 -9.95 6.69
C SER A 185 4.34 -10.25 5.23
N ASN A 186 5.15 -11.11 4.59
CA ASN A 186 4.87 -11.52 3.21
C ASN A 186 3.74 -12.55 3.10
N THR A 187 3.22 -13.06 4.22
CA THR A 187 2.26 -14.18 4.28
C THR A 187 0.87 -13.79 4.79
N HIS A 188 0.76 -12.77 5.65
CA HIS A 188 -0.48 -12.33 6.29
C HIS A 188 -0.86 -10.91 5.91
N LYS A 189 -2.15 -10.60 5.99
CA LYS A 189 -2.68 -9.26 5.76
C LYS A 189 -2.02 -8.25 6.70
N ALA A 190 -1.87 -7.02 6.20
CA ALA A 190 -1.39 -5.91 7.01
C ALA A 190 -2.34 -5.62 8.16
N ILE A 191 -1.82 -5.48 9.38
CA ILE A 191 -2.59 -5.00 10.53
C ILE A 191 -2.24 -3.53 10.72
N LEU A 192 -3.25 -2.66 10.62
CA LEU A 192 -3.10 -1.21 10.79
C LEU A 192 -3.67 -0.81 12.15
N PHE A 193 -2.89 -0.03 12.91
CA PHE A 193 -3.31 0.52 14.18
C PHE A 193 -2.87 1.97 14.31
N ARG A 194 -3.75 2.84 14.83
CA ARG A 194 -3.43 4.23 15.10
C ARG A 194 -3.56 4.53 16.59
N GLY A 195 -2.47 4.97 17.20
CA GLY A 195 -2.42 5.25 18.64
C GLY A 195 -0.99 5.39 19.14
N THR A 196 -0.79 5.29 20.45
CA THR A 196 0.56 5.24 21.04
C THR A 196 1.09 3.80 21.05
N PHE A 197 2.41 3.63 21.22
CA PHE A 197 3.00 2.29 21.33
C PHE A 197 2.43 1.47 22.50
N VAL A 198 2.17 2.11 23.64
CA VAL A 198 1.56 1.44 24.79
C VAL A 198 0.17 0.91 24.44
N GLN A 199 -0.63 1.69 23.73
CA GLN A 199 -1.96 1.26 23.28
C GLN A 199 -1.88 0.12 22.26
N LEU A 200 -0.90 0.14 21.35
CA LEU A 200 -0.65 -0.95 20.40
C LEU A 200 -0.42 -2.27 21.15
N MET A 201 0.47 -2.26 22.15
CA MET A 201 0.82 -3.46 22.92
C MET A 201 -0.34 -4.02 23.75
N GLN A 202 -1.38 -3.21 24.01
CA GLN A 202 -2.60 -3.64 24.68
C GLN A 202 -3.62 -4.29 23.74
N GLN A 203 -3.40 -4.26 22.42
CA GLN A 203 -4.32 -4.83 21.44
C GLN A 203 -4.09 -6.33 21.21
N HIS A 204 -5.17 -7.05 20.91
CA HIS A 204 -5.10 -8.44 20.45
C HIS A 204 -5.58 -8.52 19.00
N PHE A 205 -4.63 -8.47 18.07
CA PHE A 205 -4.90 -8.74 16.65
C PHE A 205 -4.63 -10.20 16.33
N VAL A 206 -5.48 -10.79 15.50
CA VAL A 206 -5.30 -12.13 14.94
C VAL A 206 -4.83 -11.97 13.49
N PRO A 207 -3.58 -12.35 13.17
CA PRO A 207 -3.09 -12.29 11.80
C PRO A 207 -3.87 -13.22 10.87
N GLU A 208 -4.42 -12.68 9.79
CA GLU A 208 -5.11 -13.48 8.77
C GLU A 208 -4.15 -13.76 7.59
N PRO A 209 -3.99 -15.02 7.15
CA PRO A 209 -3.17 -15.34 6.00
C PRO A 209 -3.78 -14.72 4.72
N MET A 210 -2.94 -14.18 3.84
CA MET A 210 -3.37 -13.68 2.54
C MET A 210 -3.75 -14.82 1.58
N VAL A 211 -3.17 -16.00 1.78
CA VAL A 211 -3.35 -17.18 0.94
C VAL A 211 -3.56 -18.41 1.82
N SER A 212 -4.54 -19.23 1.47
CA SER A 212 -4.82 -20.52 2.10
C SER A 212 -4.85 -21.62 1.04
N GLY A 213 -4.30 -22.80 1.35
CA GLY A 213 -4.27 -23.96 0.45
C GLY A 213 -2.88 -24.33 -0.04
N THR A 214 -2.81 -25.00 -1.19
CA THR A 214 -1.57 -25.52 -1.80
C THR A 214 -1.37 -24.96 -3.21
N CYS A 215 -0.23 -25.28 -3.83
CA CYS A 215 0.08 -24.91 -5.22
C CYS A 215 -1.01 -25.29 -6.24
N ASP A 216 -1.70 -26.42 -6.00
CA ASP A 216 -2.71 -26.97 -6.90
C ASP A 216 -4.09 -26.35 -6.69
N ALA A 217 -4.43 -26.02 -5.45
CA ALA A 217 -5.71 -25.44 -5.07
C ALA A 217 -5.52 -24.46 -3.91
N PHE A 218 -5.72 -23.17 -4.18
CA PHE A 218 -5.60 -22.10 -3.20
C PHE A 218 -6.74 -21.09 -3.30
N SER A 219 -6.96 -20.37 -2.22
CA SER A 219 -7.79 -19.17 -2.15
C SER A 219 -6.95 -18.00 -1.68
N ALA A 220 -7.09 -16.84 -2.31
CA ALA A 220 -6.43 -15.60 -1.90
C ALA A 220 -7.46 -14.60 -1.35
N ALA A 221 -7.15 -13.98 -0.21
CA ALA A 221 -7.91 -12.91 0.41
C ALA A 221 -7.04 -11.65 0.45
N ILE A 222 -6.92 -10.98 -0.71
CA ILE A 222 -6.05 -9.83 -0.91
C ILE A 222 -6.92 -8.64 -1.34
N ASP A 223 -6.96 -7.62 -0.49
CA ASP A 223 -7.85 -6.45 -0.66
C ASP A 223 -7.22 -5.34 -1.54
N ASP A 224 -5.97 -5.52 -2.00
CA ASP A 224 -5.28 -4.59 -2.90
C ASP A 224 -5.50 -4.98 -4.37
N PHE A 225 -6.13 -4.10 -5.14
CA PHE A 225 -6.48 -4.36 -6.55
C PHE A 225 -5.27 -4.62 -7.45
N THR A 226 -4.15 -3.93 -7.23
CA THR A 226 -2.92 -4.11 -8.03
C THR A 226 -2.34 -5.49 -7.80
N ILE A 227 -2.29 -5.93 -6.55
CA ILE A 227 -1.83 -7.28 -6.19
C ILE A 227 -2.83 -8.33 -6.67
N ALA A 228 -4.13 -8.12 -6.49
CA ALA A 228 -5.17 -9.04 -6.92
C ALA A 228 -5.17 -9.27 -8.45
N SER A 229 -4.84 -8.24 -9.22
CA SER A 229 -4.83 -8.30 -10.69
C SER A 229 -3.54 -8.89 -11.27
N ASN A 230 -2.38 -8.51 -10.72
CA ASN A 230 -1.07 -8.78 -11.35
C ASN A 230 -0.06 -9.49 -10.43
N GLY A 231 -0.38 -9.73 -9.17
CA GLY A 231 0.54 -10.38 -8.25
C GLY A 231 0.67 -11.88 -8.49
N LEU A 232 1.68 -12.46 -7.84
CA LEU A 232 2.00 -13.87 -7.86
C LEU A 232 2.06 -14.42 -6.42
N ILE A 233 1.80 -15.71 -6.27
CA ILE A 233 1.90 -16.45 -5.02
C ILE A 233 3.06 -17.42 -5.13
N PHE A 234 3.99 -17.33 -4.21
CA PHE A 234 5.08 -18.28 -4.05
C PHE A 234 4.69 -19.39 -3.07
N PHE A 235 4.71 -20.64 -3.54
CA PHE A 235 4.55 -21.83 -2.68
C PHE A 235 5.88 -22.53 -2.45
N ASN A 236 6.72 -22.62 -3.47
CA ASN A 236 8.08 -23.17 -3.45
C ASN A 236 8.79 -22.78 -4.77
N PRO A 237 10.11 -23.03 -4.93
CA PRO A 237 10.86 -22.64 -6.12
C PRO A 237 10.31 -23.17 -7.45
N ASN A 238 9.59 -24.29 -7.43
CA ASN A 238 9.00 -24.91 -8.61
C ASN A 238 7.53 -24.50 -8.84
N CYS A 239 6.93 -23.77 -7.89
CA CYS A 239 5.54 -23.37 -7.96
C CYS A 239 5.35 -21.91 -7.52
N THR A 240 5.25 -21.05 -8.52
CA THR A 240 4.75 -19.69 -8.42
C THR A 240 3.51 -19.55 -9.30
N LYS A 241 2.38 -19.15 -8.73
CA LYS A 241 1.08 -19.05 -9.43
C LYS A 241 0.62 -17.61 -9.47
N SER A 242 -0.11 -17.21 -10.51
CA SER A 242 -0.73 -15.88 -10.51
C SER A 242 -1.84 -15.80 -9.47
N ILE A 243 -1.93 -14.67 -8.76
CA ILE A 243 -3.00 -14.36 -7.80
C ILE A 243 -4.34 -14.25 -8.49
N LYS A 244 -4.35 -13.97 -9.82
CA LYS A 244 -5.53 -13.81 -10.66
C LYS A 244 -6.66 -14.66 -10.11
N THR A 245 -7.68 -13.98 -9.61
CA THR A 245 -8.96 -14.62 -9.34
C THR A 245 -9.48 -15.09 -10.71
N PRO A 246 -9.50 -16.41 -10.95
CA PRO A 246 -10.80 -16.99 -11.20
C PRO A 246 -10.88 -18.40 -10.64
N GLN A 247 -11.71 -18.60 -9.62
CA GLN A 247 -12.62 -19.75 -9.62
C GLN A 247 -13.97 -19.31 -9.07
N THR A 248 -14.72 -18.67 -9.94
CA THR A 248 -16.00 -19.27 -10.24
C THR A 248 -16.07 -19.21 -11.75
N GLU A 249 -16.17 -20.36 -12.41
CA GLU A 249 -17.12 -20.43 -13.51
C GLU A 249 -18.38 -19.77 -12.96
N SER A 250 -18.57 -18.47 -13.22
CA SER A 250 -19.61 -17.75 -12.53
C SER A 250 -20.89 -18.51 -12.82
N HIS A 251 -21.72 -18.72 -11.81
CA HIS A 251 -23.05 -19.30 -12.03
C HIS A 251 -23.73 -18.63 -13.22
N PHE A 252 -23.40 -17.36 -13.50
CA PHE A 252 -23.76 -16.64 -14.72
C PHE A 252 -23.17 -17.22 -16.01
N ILE A 253 -21.86 -17.48 -16.15
CA ILE A 253 -21.31 -18.08 -17.39
C ILE A 253 -21.84 -19.50 -17.60
N GLN A 254 -21.92 -20.34 -16.56
CA GLN A 254 -22.57 -21.66 -16.65
C GLN A 254 -24.08 -21.56 -16.92
N TRP A 255 -24.78 -20.58 -16.35
CA TRP A 255 -26.20 -20.32 -16.61
C TRP A 255 -26.40 -19.79 -18.02
N VAL A 256 -25.54 -18.91 -18.51
CA VAL A 256 -25.53 -18.43 -19.91
C VAL A 256 -25.25 -19.61 -20.82
N GLU A 257 -24.35 -20.53 -20.45
CA GLU A 257 -24.07 -21.74 -21.22
C GLU A 257 -25.25 -22.71 -21.28
N LYS A 258 -25.91 -22.93 -20.13
CA LYS A 258 -27.07 -23.79 -19.97
C LYS A 258 -28.35 -23.20 -20.57
N ASN A 259 -28.43 -21.87 -20.66
CA ASN A 259 -29.58 -21.12 -21.18
C ASN A 259 -29.25 -20.35 -22.47
N LYS A 260 -28.20 -20.75 -23.23
CA LYS A 260 -27.79 -20.13 -24.51
C LYS A 260 -28.99 -19.87 -25.43
N TYR A 261 -29.93 -20.82 -25.49
CA TYR A 261 -31.15 -20.73 -26.31
C TYR A 261 -32.07 -19.54 -25.99
N TRP A 262 -32.04 -18.99 -24.78
CA TRP A 262 -32.85 -17.83 -24.38
C TRP A 262 -32.07 -16.50 -24.37
N VAL A 263 -30.76 -16.58 -24.09
CA VAL A 263 -29.89 -15.38 -23.99
C VAL A 263 -29.55 -14.80 -25.37
N TYR A 264 -29.35 -15.64 -26.40
CA TYR A 264 -29.07 -15.15 -27.76
C TYR A 264 -30.24 -14.37 -28.37
N PRO A 265 -31.51 -14.83 -28.31
CA PRO A 265 -32.65 -14.04 -28.80
C PRO A 265 -32.85 -12.73 -28.03
N ALA A 266 -32.67 -12.74 -26.70
CA ALA A 266 -32.80 -11.54 -25.87
C ALA A 266 -31.66 -10.53 -26.14
N GLY A 267 -30.44 -11.00 -26.34
CA GLY A 267 -29.30 -10.17 -26.75
C GLY A 267 -29.45 -9.60 -28.16
N VAL A 268 -30.02 -10.36 -29.09
CA VAL A 268 -30.36 -9.88 -30.45
C VAL A 268 -31.50 -8.86 -30.42
N LEU A 269 -32.45 -8.95 -29.50
CA LEU A 269 -33.49 -7.92 -29.32
C LEU A 269 -32.96 -6.63 -28.68
N LEU A 270 -32.03 -6.73 -27.72
CA LEU A 270 -31.41 -5.58 -27.05
C LEU A 270 -30.38 -4.86 -27.94
N ILE A 271 -29.58 -5.60 -28.71
CA ILE A 271 -28.67 -5.03 -29.74
C ILE A 271 -29.47 -4.64 -31.00
N GLY A 272 -30.60 -5.31 -31.24
CA GLY A 272 -31.52 -5.07 -32.35
C GLY A 272 -32.22 -3.72 -32.33
N GLY A 273 -32.27 -3.02 -31.19
CA GLY A 273 -32.74 -1.64 -31.12
C GLY A 273 -31.80 -0.65 -31.83
N ALA A 274 -30.49 -0.87 -31.77
CA ALA A 274 -29.49 -0.04 -32.45
C ALA A 274 -29.23 -0.51 -33.90
N GLY A 275 -29.33 -1.83 -34.15
CA GLY A 275 -29.14 -2.43 -35.49
C GLY A 275 -30.33 -2.25 -36.44
N ALA A 276 -31.57 -2.18 -35.94
CA ALA A 276 -32.75 -2.02 -36.80
C ALA A 276 -32.82 -0.65 -37.48
N TYR A 277 -32.25 0.39 -36.87
CA TYR A 277 -32.16 1.72 -37.51
C TYR A 277 -31.12 1.76 -38.64
N ALA A 278 -30.09 0.90 -38.58
CA ALA A 278 -29.05 0.79 -39.61
C ALA A 278 -29.43 -0.12 -40.80
N LEU A 279 -30.53 -0.89 -40.68
CA LEU A 279 -30.97 -1.86 -41.69
C LEU A 279 -32.24 -1.45 -42.44
N LYS A 280 -32.79 -0.26 -42.15
CA LYS A 280 -34.01 0.27 -42.80
C LYS A 280 -33.95 0.25 -44.34
N ASP A 281 -32.76 0.36 -44.91
CA ASP A 281 -32.55 0.43 -46.36
C ASP A 281 -31.86 -0.79 -46.99
N LYS A 282 -31.67 -1.89 -46.24
CA LYS A 282 -31.04 -3.10 -46.78
C LYS A 282 -32.02 -4.28 -46.80
N LYS A 283 -32.47 -4.65 -48.01
CA LYS A 283 -33.22 -5.90 -48.26
C LYS A 283 -32.36 -7.09 -47.85
N ILE A 284 -32.74 -7.75 -46.76
CA ILE A 284 -32.19 -9.04 -46.37
C ILE A 284 -32.98 -10.12 -47.11
N VAL A 285 -32.33 -10.80 -48.05
CA VAL A 285 -32.88 -12.00 -48.70
C VAL A 285 -32.41 -13.20 -47.89
N VAL A 286 -33.36 -13.92 -47.26
CA VAL A 286 -33.09 -15.19 -46.59
C VAL A 286 -33.46 -16.32 -47.53
N THR A 287 -32.47 -17.03 -48.06
CA THR A 287 -32.68 -18.33 -48.71
C THR A 287 -32.73 -19.41 -47.63
N LYS A 288 -33.83 -20.18 -47.59
CA LYS A 288 -33.97 -21.38 -46.75
C LYS A 288 -33.18 -22.55 -47.35
N PRO A 289 -32.72 -23.51 -46.53
CA PRO A 289 -32.19 -24.78 -47.00
C PRO A 289 -33.24 -25.62 -47.74
#